data_AF-A0A3N5WX16-F1
#
_entry.id   AF-A0A3N5WX16-F1
#
_cell.length_a   1.000
_cell.length_b   1.000
_cell.length_c   1.000
_cell.angle_alpha   90.00
_cell.angle_beta   90.00
_cell.angle_gamma   90.00
#
_symmetry.space_group_name_H-M   'P 1'
#
loop_
_entity.id
_entity.type
_entity.pdbx_description
1 polymer ?
#
loop_
_entity_poly.entity_id
_entity_poly.type
_entity_poly.pdbx_seq_one_letter_code
_entity_poly.pdbx_strand_id
1 'polypeptide(L)'
;AGRRGSVIFSRGAQKRIYKYSRGFPRLINAACDRVLLAGYTRDEARITSKIAREGIHDLRRNTAAQTTKRHLFLIPTFVMIAALLAGGLYFAGIDFPERIKVSPPVEATPEKTGEDPALTGEDVSAAFTDELGKISEAESARRAFNVLASLWKVASLPESANLNPENGMERAAQERELRLYRFSGNLGALLRIDYPAVLELKWDGISGRRFVSLVGIENERLLVDSALSGKKTLSFRELEKYWTGRGFLLWKDSLNLLAGALPGSRGNSIKQLQSLLYEIGKYRNPLTGVYDDSTVSAVKEFQISKGIPQDGIVGSQTLMFLYGSGDRFEVPKLTAGKK
;
A
#
# COMPACT_ATOMS: atom_id res chain seq x y z
N ALA A 1 -20.49 4.31 -17.32
CA ALA A 1 -21.76 5.05 -17.35
C ALA A 1 -21.42 6.54 -17.25
N GLY A 2 -21.71 7.31 -18.30
CA GLY A 2 -21.05 8.60 -18.53
C GLY A 2 -22.03 9.73 -18.83
N ARG A 3 -21.72 10.91 -18.29
CA ARG A 3 -22.10 12.20 -18.86
C ARG A 3 -20.83 12.83 -19.43
N ARG A 4 -20.84 13.20 -20.71
CA ARG A 4 -19.69 13.84 -21.38
C ARG A 4 -19.64 15.32 -20.97
N GLY A 5 -18.67 15.67 -20.14
CA GLY A 5 -18.36 17.04 -19.73
C GLY A 5 -17.42 17.03 -18.51
N SER A 6 -16.44 17.94 -18.46
CA SER A 6 -15.56 18.08 -17.31
C SER A 6 -16.35 18.63 -16.12
N VAL A 7 -16.31 17.92 -14.98
CA VAL A 7 -16.95 18.40 -13.75
C VAL A 7 -16.15 19.58 -13.20
N ILE A 8 -16.80 20.72 -13.03
CA ILE A 8 -16.12 21.96 -12.60
C ILE A 8 -16.36 22.18 -11.11
N PHE A 9 -15.28 22.20 -10.33
CA PHE A 9 -15.32 22.57 -8.92
C PHE A 9 -15.23 24.09 -8.76
N SER A 10 -16.20 24.68 -8.06
CA SER A 10 -16.11 26.08 -7.65
C SER A 10 -14.96 26.29 -6.64
N ARG A 11 -14.37 27.50 -6.60
CA ARG A 11 -13.35 27.86 -5.58
C ARG A 11 -13.84 27.61 -4.14
N GLY A 12 -15.14 27.81 -3.88
CA GLY A 12 -15.75 27.53 -2.58
C GLY A 12 -15.82 26.03 -2.24
N ALA A 13 -16.05 25.16 -3.23
CA ALA A 13 -15.99 23.71 -3.05
C ALA A 13 -14.57 23.24 -2.76
N GLN A 14 -13.58 23.73 -3.53
CA GLN A 14 -12.16 23.42 -3.32
C GLN A 14 -11.68 23.82 -1.92
N LYS A 15 -12.01 25.03 -1.45
CA LYS A 15 -11.68 25.48 -0.09
C LYS A 15 -12.26 24.57 0.99
N ARG A 16 -13.47 24.03 0.80
CA ARG A 16 -14.10 23.11 1.77
C ARG A 16 -13.46 21.72 1.75
N ILE A 17 -13.19 21.19 0.56
CA ILE A 17 -12.50 19.92 0.40
C ILE A 17 -11.10 20.02 1.02
N TYR A 18 -10.38 21.12 0.80
CA TYR A 18 -9.10 21.40 1.45
C TYR A 18 -9.23 21.54 2.97
N LYS A 19 -10.22 22.29 3.48
CA LYS A 19 -10.46 22.43 4.94
C LYS A 19 -10.76 21.09 5.61
N TYR A 20 -11.47 20.19 4.93
CA TYR A 20 -11.77 18.86 5.42
C TYR A 20 -10.53 17.94 5.37
N SER A 21 -9.84 17.93 4.24
CA SER A 21 -8.70 17.04 3.99
C SER A 21 -7.38 17.52 4.57
N ARG A 22 -7.28 18.80 4.98
CA ARG A 22 -6.03 19.50 5.33
C ARG A 22 -4.90 19.33 4.30
N GLY A 23 -5.25 19.08 3.04
CA GLY A 23 -4.28 18.83 1.97
C GLY A 23 -3.80 17.38 1.85
N PHE A 24 -4.25 16.46 2.70
CA PHE A 24 -3.88 15.04 2.60
C PHE A 24 -4.51 14.38 1.36
N PRO A 25 -3.71 13.85 0.40
CA PRO A 25 -4.21 13.36 -0.89
C PRO A 25 -5.32 12.29 -0.78
N ARG A 26 -5.24 11.38 0.21
CA ARG A 26 -6.27 10.34 0.40
C ARG A 26 -7.61 10.91 0.87
N LEU A 27 -7.60 11.94 1.73
CA LEU A 27 -8.81 12.60 2.18
C LEU A 27 -9.40 13.52 1.09
N ILE A 28 -8.55 14.08 0.22
CA ILE A 28 -9.00 14.80 -0.97
C ILE A 28 -9.78 13.85 -1.88
N ASN A 29 -9.20 12.69 -2.22
CA ASN A 29 -9.84 11.72 -3.11
C ASN A 29 -11.16 11.18 -2.51
N ALA A 30 -11.15 10.78 -1.23
CA ALA A 30 -12.37 10.30 -0.57
C ALA A 30 -13.47 11.38 -0.48
N ALA A 31 -13.11 12.64 -0.23
CA ALA A 31 -14.05 13.74 -0.25
C ALA A 31 -14.56 14.03 -1.67
N CYS A 32 -13.69 14.02 -2.67
CA CYS A 32 -14.06 14.22 -4.07
C CYS A 32 -15.04 13.14 -4.54
N ASP A 33 -14.81 11.86 -4.26
CA ASP A 33 -15.71 10.77 -4.67
C ASP A 33 -17.12 10.97 -4.14
N ARG A 34 -17.27 11.29 -2.84
CA ARG A 34 -18.58 11.54 -2.23
C ARG A 34 -19.24 12.82 -2.71
N VAL A 35 -18.44 13.85 -2.97
CA VAL A 35 -18.95 15.13 -3.47
C VAL A 35 -19.37 15.02 -4.95
N LEU A 36 -18.65 14.25 -5.75
CA LEU A 36 -19.01 13.94 -7.14
C LEU A 36 -20.29 13.09 -7.21
N LEU A 37 -20.41 12.09 -6.33
CA LEU A 37 -21.65 11.31 -6.20
C LEU A 37 -22.84 12.19 -5.79
N ALA A 38 -22.66 13.10 -4.83
CA ALA A 38 -23.70 14.05 -4.42
C ALA A 38 -24.07 15.07 -5.51
N GLY A 39 -23.13 15.44 -6.37
CA GLY A 39 -23.41 16.27 -7.55
C GLY A 39 -24.20 15.49 -8.61
N TYR A 40 -23.82 14.23 -8.84
CA TYR A 40 -24.48 13.35 -9.80
C TYR A 40 -25.94 13.05 -9.43
N THR A 41 -26.24 12.79 -8.15
CA THR A 41 -27.63 12.55 -7.71
C THR A 41 -28.55 13.75 -7.90
N ARG A 42 -27.99 14.94 -8.10
CA ARG A 42 -28.73 16.19 -8.36
C ARG A 42 -28.66 16.64 -9.82
N ASP A 43 -28.05 15.83 -10.69
CA ASP A 43 -27.75 16.15 -12.08
C ASP A 43 -27.00 17.49 -12.27
N GLU A 44 -26.23 17.90 -11.27
CA GLU A 44 -25.46 19.16 -11.29
C GLU A 44 -24.02 18.91 -11.78
N ALA A 45 -23.67 19.45 -12.96
CA ALA A 45 -22.32 19.35 -13.53
C ALA A 45 -21.27 20.27 -12.84
N ARG A 46 -21.72 21.23 -12.04
CA ARG A 46 -20.85 22.17 -11.32
C ARG A 46 -20.93 21.90 -9.82
N ILE A 47 -19.81 21.52 -9.22
CA ILE A 47 -19.73 21.28 -7.79
C ILE A 47 -19.64 22.62 -7.05
N THR A 48 -20.78 23.04 -6.49
CA THR A 48 -20.86 24.23 -5.65
C THR A 48 -20.38 23.93 -4.22
N SER A 49 -20.08 24.99 -3.48
CA SER A 49 -19.77 24.90 -2.05
C SER A 49 -20.87 24.22 -1.22
N LYS A 50 -22.14 24.22 -1.69
CA LYS A 50 -23.28 23.60 -1.00
C LYS A 50 -23.21 22.07 -1.16
N ILE A 51 -23.03 21.58 -2.39
CA ILE A 51 -22.86 20.16 -2.70
C ILE A 51 -21.63 19.59 -1.97
N ALA A 52 -20.51 20.32 -2.01
CA ALA A 52 -19.30 19.91 -1.30
C ALA A 52 -19.52 19.74 0.21
N ARG A 53 -20.30 20.62 0.84
CA ARG A 53 -20.64 20.53 2.26
C ARG A 53 -21.49 19.29 2.56
N GLU A 54 -22.47 18.98 1.72
CA GLU A 54 -23.36 17.84 1.91
C GLU A 54 -22.63 16.52 1.71
N GLY A 55 -21.84 16.36 0.63
CA GLY A 55 -21.05 15.16 0.40
C GLY A 55 -20.00 14.88 1.49
N ILE A 56 -19.39 15.94 2.05
CA ILE A 56 -18.48 15.82 3.20
C ILE A 56 -19.24 15.51 4.50
N HIS A 57 -20.45 16.05 4.67
CA HIS A 57 -21.28 15.77 5.84
C HIS A 57 -21.73 14.31 5.88
N ASP A 58 -22.11 13.72 4.75
CA ASP A 58 -22.46 12.30 4.65
C ASP A 58 -21.29 11.40 5.02
N LEU A 59 -20.08 11.79 4.63
CA LEU A 59 -18.86 11.07 4.99
C LEU A 59 -18.59 11.13 6.52
N ARG A 60 -18.93 12.25 7.19
CA ARG A 60 -18.87 12.37 8.65
C ARG A 60 -19.98 11.61 9.38
N ARG A 61 -21.17 11.52 8.80
CA ARG A 61 -22.34 10.87 9.42
C ARG A 61 -22.15 9.35 9.54
N ASN A 62 -21.48 8.73 8.57
CA ASN A 62 -21.07 7.32 8.64
C ASN A 62 -19.91 7.07 9.64
N THR A 63 -19.20 8.11 10.10
CA THR A 63 -18.20 8.00 11.17
C THR A 63 -18.82 8.25 12.56
N ALA A 64 -19.95 8.97 12.64
CA ALA A 64 -20.52 9.47 13.89
C ALA A 64 -21.69 8.63 14.46
N ALA A 65 -22.13 7.58 13.77
CA ALA A 65 -23.27 6.77 14.18
C ALA A 65 -22.90 5.55 15.05
N GLN A 66 -21.96 5.66 16.00
CA GLN A 66 -21.81 4.66 17.07
C GLN A 66 -20.88 5.16 18.19
N THR A 67 -21.17 6.30 18.81
CA THR A 67 -20.44 6.70 20.02
C THR A 67 -21.22 7.76 20.78
N THR A 68 -22.09 7.34 21.71
CA THR A 68 -22.59 8.27 22.73
C THR A 68 -22.68 7.60 24.09
N LYS A 69 -22.05 8.26 25.08
CA LYS A 69 -22.11 8.06 26.55
C LYS A 69 -21.17 7.03 27.19
N ARG A 70 -19.84 7.26 27.19
CA ARG A 70 -18.96 6.75 28.27
C ARG A 70 -17.69 7.57 28.58
N HIS A 71 -17.52 8.79 28.07
CA HIS A 71 -16.26 9.55 28.22
C HIS A 71 -16.29 10.75 29.19
N LEU A 72 -17.36 10.98 29.95
CA LEU A 72 -17.45 12.19 30.79
C LEU A 72 -16.73 12.10 32.16
N PHE A 73 -16.05 11.00 32.49
CA PHE A 73 -15.41 10.84 33.82
C PHE A 73 -13.87 10.78 33.82
N LEU A 74 -13.18 10.88 32.69
CA LEU A 74 -11.71 10.70 32.62
C LEU A 74 -10.89 11.98 32.39
N ILE A 75 -11.52 13.15 32.30
CA ILE A 75 -10.83 14.42 32.03
C ILE A 75 -10.20 15.08 33.28
N PRO A 76 -10.75 15.01 34.52
CA PRO A 76 -10.15 15.74 35.64
C PRO A 76 -8.88 15.07 36.22
N THR A 77 -8.64 13.78 35.97
CA THR A 77 -7.45 13.07 36.47
C THR A 77 -6.17 13.38 35.69
N PHE A 78 -6.27 13.67 34.38
CA PHE A 78 -5.10 13.90 33.54
C PHE A 78 -4.47 15.29 33.75
N VAL A 79 -5.28 16.29 34.07
CA VAL A 79 -4.80 17.67 34.33
C VAL A 79 -4.01 17.74 35.66
N MET A 80 -4.42 16.94 36.65
CA MET A 80 -3.78 16.87 37.97
C MET A 80 -2.38 16.22 37.90
N ILE A 81 -2.22 15.17 37.08
CA ILE A 81 -0.93 14.49 36.88
C ILE A 81 0.05 15.40 36.11
N ALA A 82 -0.43 16.14 35.12
CA ALA A 82 0.40 17.07 34.35
C ALA A 82 0.90 18.25 35.22
N ALA A 83 0.07 18.75 36.14
CA ALA A 83 0.46 19.83 37.05
C ALA A 83 1.51 19.38 38.09
N LEU A 84 1.40 18.15 38.60
CA LEU A 84 2.39 17.59 39.54
C LEU A 84 3.74 17.30 38.88
N LEU A 85 3.74 16.86 37.61
CA LEU A 85 4.97 16.68 36.83
C LEU A 85 5.68 18.00 36.52
N ALA A 86 4.92 19.05 36.19
CA ALA A 86 5.49 20.38 35.94
C ALA A 86 6.05 21.03 37.21
N GLY A 87 5.38 20.87 38.36
CA GLY A 87 5.87 21.37 39.65
C GLY A 87 7.12 20.64 40.14
N GLY A 88 7.21 19.32 39.92
CA GLY A 88 8.38 18.51 40.26
C GLY A 88 9.64 18.88 39.46
N LEU A 89 9.47 19.22 38.17
CA LEU A 89 10.57 19.66 37.30
C LEU A 89 11.10 21.06 37.68
N TYR A 90 10.24 21.96 38.18
CA TYR A 90 10.63 23.31 38.59
C TYR A 90 11.45 23.33 39.90
N PHE A 91 11.16 22.46 40.85
CA PHE A 91 11.90 22.36 42.12
C PHE A 91 13.19 21.54 42.04
N ALA A 92 13.36 20.72 40.99
CA ALA A 92 14.53 19.85 40.83
C ALA A 92 15.77 20.53 40.22
N GLY A 93 15.72 21.85 39.93
CA GLY A 93 16.90 22.61 39.48
C GLY A 93 17.57 22.07 38.22
N ILE A 94 16.81 21.43 37.32
CA ILE A 94 17.36 20.88 36.07
C ILE A 94 17.59 22.03 35.09
N ASP A 95 18.85 22.44 34.96
CA ASP A 95 19.30 23.38 33.93
C ASP A 95 19.16 22.75 32.54
N PHE A 96 18.26 23.31 31.72
CA PHE A 96 18.20 23.00 30.29
C PHE A 96 19.39 23.69 29.59
N PRO A 97 20.19 22.99 28.77
CA PRO A 97 21.29 23.62 28.07
C PRO A 97 20.77 24.59 27.00
N GLU A 98 20.97 25.88 27.24
CA GLU A 98 20.67 26.97 26.33
C GLU A 98 21.75 27.03 25.23
N ARG A 99 21.63 26.22 24.18
CA ARG A 99 22.36 26.41 22.91
C ARG A 99 21.53 26.01 21.70
N ILE A 100 20.58 26.87 21.33
CA ILE A 100 20.27 27.07 19.90
C ILE A 100 21.09 28.28 19.45
N LYS A 101 22.32 28.04 19.01
CA LYS A 101 23.06 29.02 18.23
C LYS A 101 22.44 29.00 16.83
N VAL A 102 21.73 30.06 16.47
CA VAL A 102 21.29 30.29 15.10
C VAL A 102 22.56 30.43 14.25
N SER A 103 22.83 29.44 13.38
CA SER A 103 23.89 29.56 12.38
C SER A 103 23.55 30.73 11.45
N PRO A 104 24.55 31.52 11.00
CA PRO A 104 24.32 32.53 9.97
C PRO A 104 23.75 31.89 8.69
N PRO A 105 23.08 32.66 7.82
CA PRO A 105 22.62 32.15 6.54
C PRO A 105 23.81 31.57 5.78
N VAL A 106 23.76 30.27 5.49
CA VAL A 106 24.74 29.64 4.60
C VAL A 106 24.52 30.26 3.23
N GLU A 107 25.44 31.11 2.83
CA GLU A 107 25.56 31.59 1.46
C GLU A 107 25.65 30.36 0.56
N ALA A 108 24.80 30.30 -0.46
CA ALA A 108 24.68 29.14 -1.33
C ALA A 108 25.98 28.94 -2.11
N THR A 109 26.88 28.11 -1.58
CA THR A 109 27.93 27.50 -2.37
C THR A 109 27.23 26.59 -3.39
N PRO A 110 27.44 26.76 -4.70
CA PRO A 110 26.85 25.86 -5.67
C PRO A 110 27.38 24.45 -5.39
N GLU A 111 26.48 23.59 -4.95
CA GLU A 111 26.71 22.17 -4.79
C GLU A 111 27.16 21.65 -6.16
N LYS A 112 28.43 21.29 -6.27
CA LYS A 112 28.96 20.62 -7.46
C LYS A 112 28.15 19.34 -7.62
N THR A 113 27.21 19.39 -8.56
CA THR A 113 26.60 18.23 -9.18
C THR A 113 27.74 17.38 -9.70
N GLY A 114 28.05 16.30 -8.99
CA GLY A 114 28.74 15.18 -9.60
C GLY A 114 27.79 14.63 -10.65
N GLU A 115 27.99 15.07 -11.90
CA GLU A 115 27.49 14.37 -13.08
C GLU A 115 28.12 12.97 -13.09
N ASP A 116 27.47 12.04 -12.41
CA ASP A 116 27.45 10.67 -12.88
C ASP A 116 26.55 10.70 -14.14
N PRO A 117 26.99 10.20 -15.32
CA PRO A 117 26.32 10.49 -16.58
C PRO A 117 24.88 9.96 -16.52
N ALA A 118 23.95 10.87 -16.32
CA ALA A 118 22.53 10.60 -16.34
C ALA A 118 22.16 10.27 -17.78
N LEU A 119 22.27 9.00 -18.16
CA LEU A 119 21.58 8.45 -19.33
C LEU A 119 20.15 8.99 -19.28
N THR A 120 19.80 9.75 -20.30
CA THR A 120 18.53 10.47 -20.38
C THR A 120 17.38 9.47 -20.35
N GLY A 121 16.16 9.93 -20.02
CA GLY A 121 14.98 9.06 -20.08
C GLY A 121 14.72 8.46 -21.48
N GLU A 122 15.34 9.02 -22.52
CA GLU A 122 15.34 8.48 -23.89
C GLU A 122 16.31 7.32 -24.07
N ASP A 123 17.52 7.39 -23.49
CA ASP A 123 18.51 6.31 -23.54
C ASP A 123 18.01 5.04 -22.83
N VAL A 124 17.30 5.24 -21.72
CA VAL A 124 16.59 4.18 -21.00
C VAL A 124 15.49 3.61 -21.92
N SER A 125 14.72 4.44 -22.61
CA SER A 125 13.67 3.91 -23.50
C SER A 125 14.18 3.13 -24.71
N ALA A 126 15.31 3.53 -25.29
CA ALA A 126 15.89 2.86 -26.44
C ALA A 126 16.43 1.47 -26.09
N ALA A 127 17.20 1.36 -25.00
CA ALA A 127 17.79 0.09 -24.61
C ALA A 127 16.77 -0.90 -24.00
N PHE A 128 15.66 -0.42 -23.43
CA PHE A 128 14.50 -1.27 -23.09
C PHE A 128 13.84 -1.89 -24.33
N THR A 129 13.71 -1.11 -25.41
CA THR A 129 13.11 -1.58 -26.67
C THR A 129 13.95 -2.68 -27.30
N ASP A 130 15.27 -2.56 -27.23
CA ASP A 130 16.19 -3.54 -27.79
C ASP A 130 16.18 -4.89 -27.04
N GLU A 131 15.99 -4.90 -25.72
CA GLU A 131 16.00 -6.15 -24.92
C GLU A 131 14.60 -6.79 -24.82
N LEU A 132 13.60 -6.03 -24.39
CA LEU A 132 12.24 -6.55 -24.20
C LEU A 132 11.47 -6.71 -25.51
N GLY A 133 11.81 -5.94 -26.55
CA GLY A 133 11.18 -6.05 -27.86
C GLY A 133 11.49 -7.38 -28.57
N LYS A 134 12.66 -7.97 -28.28
CA LYS A 134 13.12 -9.23 -28.90
C LYS A 134 12.52 -10.49 -28.29
N ILE A 135 11.99 -10.41 -27.07
CA ILE A 135 11.39 -11.56 -26.39
C ILE A 135 9.87 -11.57 -26.51
N SER A 136 9.28 -12.76 -26.48
CA SER A 136 7.82 -12.92 -26.51
C SER A 136 7.18 -12.54 -25.16
N GLU A 137 5.87 -12.31 -25.18
CA GLU A 137 5.10 -12.03 -23.96
C GLU A 137 5.21 -13.19 -22.95
N ALA A 138 5.05 -14.44 -23.42
CA ALA A 138 5.16 -15.64 -22.61
C ALA A 138 6.57 -15.81 -22.01
N GLU A 139 7.61 -15.50 -22.78
CA GLU A 139 9.00 -15.57 -22.32
C GLU A 139 9.27 -14.53 -21.23
N SER A 140 8.82 -13.27 -21.40
CA SER A 140 8.96 -12.24 -20.37
C SER A 140 8.19 -12.62 -19.09
N ALA A 141 6.99 -13.18 -19.23
CA ALA A 141 6.16 -13.66 -18.12
C ALA A 141 6.87 -14.78 -17.33
N ARG A 142 7.46 -15.74 -18.04
CA ARG A 142 8.22 -16.86 -17.45
C ARG A 142 9.45 -16.39 -16.70
N ARG A 143 10.25 -15.51 -17.29
CA ARG A 143 11.43 -14.92 -16.64
C ARG A 143 11.05 -14.20 -15.36
N ALA A 144 10.06 -13.31 -15.44
CA ALA A 144 9.60 -12.55 -14.29
C ALA A 144 9.07 -13.47 -13.17
N PHE A 145 8.28 -14.49 -13.52
CA PHE A 145 7.83 -15.51 -12.56
C PHE A 145 8.99 -16.23 -11.88
N ASN A 146 10.01 -16.66 -12.63
CA ASN A 146 11.16 -17.39 -12.11
C ASN A 146 11.95 -16.59 -11.07
N VAL A 147 12.00 -15.27 -11.21
CA VAL A 147 12.61 -14.38 -10.22
C VAL A 147 11.84 -14.41 -8.91
N LEU A 148 10.52 -14.26 -8.95
CA LEU A 148 9.72 -14.34 -7.73
C LEU A 148 9.79 -15.75 -7.12
N ALA A 149 9.79 -16.79 -7.94
CA ALA A 149 9.95 -18.17 -7.51
C ALA A 149 11.28 -18.39 -6.75
N SER A 150 12.39 -17.80 -7.24
CA SER A 150 13.68 -17.90 -6.57
C SER A 150 13.72 -17.17 -5.22
N LEU A 151 13.05 -16.02 -5.10
CA LEU A 151 12.89 -15.31 -3.83
C LEU A 151 12.11 -16.14 -2.79
N TRP A 152 11.15 -16.93 -3.25
CA TRP A 152 10.40 -17.90 -2.43
C TRP A 152 11.13 -19.24 -2.24
N LYS A 153 12.35 -19.40 -2.77
CA LYS A 153 13.16 -20.62 -2.72
C LYS A 153 12.42 -21.85 -3.31
N VAL A 154 11.57 -21.65 -4.32
CA VAL A 154 10.85 -22.73 -5.02
C VAL A 154 11.40 -22.95 -6.43
N ALA A 155 11.10 -24.11 -7.03
CA ALA A 155 11.58 -24.49 -8.35
C ALA A 155 11.21 -23.45 -9.43
N SER A 156 12.12 -23.17 -10.37
CA SER A 156 11.82 -22.33 -11.54
C SER A 156 11.03 -23.10 -12.61
N LEU A 157 10.44 -22.40 -13.57
CA LEU A 157 9.90 -22.96 -14.80
C LEU A 157 11.03 -23.22 -15.80
N PRO A 158 11.03 -24.37 -16.52
CA PRO A 158 12.04 -24.69 -17.53
C PRO A 158 11.94 -23.73 -18.73
N GLU A 159 13.02 -23.60 -19.50
CA GLU A 159 13.05 -22.70 -20.67
C GLU A 159 12.01 -23.04 -21.75
N SER A 160 11.65 -24.31 -21.88
CA SER A 160 10.63 -24.79 -22.80
C SER A 160 9.19 -24.48 -22.36
N ALA A 161 8.98 -23.99 -21.13
CA ALA A 161 7.64 -23.71 -20.62
C ALA A 161 7.01 -22.51 -21.33
N ASN A 162 5.92 -22.74 -22.05
CA ASN A 162 5.12 -21.65 -22.62
C ASN A 162 4.11 -21.14 -21.58
N LEU A 163 4.45 -20.06 -20.87
CA LEU A 163 3.60 -19.50 -19.84
C LEU A 163 2.53 -18.59 -20.45
N ASN A 164 1.26 -19.01 -20.40
CA ASN A 164 0.15 -18.11 -20.75
C ASN A 164 0.08 -16.96 -19.72
N PRO A 165 0.20 -15.70 -20.12
CA PRO A 165 0.18 -14.56 -19.20
C PRO A 165 -1.16 -14.34 -18.47
N GLU A 166 -2.27 -14.84 -19.01
CA GLU A 166 -3.59 -14.68 -18.38
C GLU A 166 -3.76 -15.57 -17.15
N ASN A 167 -3.34 -16.83 -17.23
CA ASN A 167 -3.60 -17.84 -16.18
C ASN A 167 -2.43 -18.79 -15.88
N GLY A 168 -1.36 -18.76 -16.66
CA GLY A 168 -0.19 -19.62 -16.52
C GLY A 168 0.58 -19.38 -15.23
N MET A 169 0.76 -18.11 -14.83
CA MET A 169 1.43 -17.76 -13.57
C MET A 169 0.71 -18.34 -12.34
N GLU A 170 -0.63 -18.36 -12.36
CA GLU A 170 -1.43 -18.84 -11.24
C GLU A 170 -1.31 -20.35 -11.06
N ARG A 171 -1.39 -21.10 -12.18
CA ARG A 171 -1.12 -22.54 -12.19
C ARG A 171 0.30 -22.85 -11.74
N ALA A 172 1.29 -22.15 -12.29
CA ALA A 172 2.69 -22.34 -11.94
C ALA A 172 2.96 -22.06 -10.46
N ALA A 173 2.31 -21.05 -9.86
CA ALA A 173 2.37 -20.76 -8.43
C ALA A 173 1.77 -21.92 -7.62
N GLN A 174 0.58 -22.38 -7.99
CA GLN A 174 -0.12 -23.45 -7.28
C GLN A 174 0.66 -24.77 -7.25
N GLU A 175 1.27 -25.17 -8.37
CA GLU A 175 2.15 -26.34 -8.46
C GLU A 175 3.37 -26.29 -7.53
N ARG A 176 3.71 -25.07 -7.05
CA ARG A 176 4.83 -24.80 -6.13
C ARG A 176 4.35 -24.44 -4.73
N GLU A 177 3.10 -24.79 -4.40
CA GLU A 177 2.44 -24.48 -3.11
C GLU A 177 2.38 -22.98 -2.78
N LEU A 178 2.43 -22.14 -3.81
CA LEU A 178 2.24 -20.70 -3.71
C LEU A 178 0.86 -20.32 -4.24
N ARG A 179 0.43 -19.11 -3.90
CA ARG A 179 -0.76 -18.45 -4.43
C ARG A 179 -0.34 -17.22 -5.21
N LEU A 180 -1.14 -16.86 -6.21
CA LEU A 180 -0.99 -15.64 -6.98
C LEU A 180 -2.04 -14.62 -6.54
N TYR A 181 -1.59 -13.45 -6.08
CA TYR A 181 -2.48 -12.31 -5.86
C TYR A 181 -2.40 -11.36 -7.06
N ARG A 182 -3.54 -11.09 -7.68
CA ARG A 182 -3.68 -10.16 -8.81
C ARG A 182 -3.95 -8.76 -8.27
N PHE A 183 -2.98 -7.88 -8.41
CA PHE A 183 -3.08 -6.49 -8.03
C PHE A 183 -3.54 -5.62 -9.20
N SER A 184 -4.40 -4.65 -8.91
CA SER A 184 -4.71 -3.54 -9.81
C SER A 184 -4.81 -2.24 -9.01
N GLY A 185 -4.13 -1.19 -9.47
CA GLY A 185 -4.13 0.11 -8.80
C GLY A 185 -2.93 0.98 -9.17
N ASN A 186 -2.56 1.89 -8.27
CA ASN A 186 -1.36 2.73 -8.42
C ASN A 186 -0.14 2.13 -7.71
N LEU A 187 1.04 2.65 -8.04
CA LEU A 187 2.30 2.05 -7.65
C LEU A 187 2.52 2.18 -6.14
N GLY A 188 2.16 3.32 -5.54
CA GLY A 188 2.21 3.52 -4.09
C GLY A 188 1.32 2.55 -3.30
N ALA A 189 0.21 2.08 -3.87
CA ALA A 189 -0.61 1.03 -3.25
C ALA A 189 0.03 -0.35 -3.36
N LEU A 190 0.69 -0.67 -4.47
CA LEU A 190 1.47 -1.89 -4.64
C LEU A 190 2.65 -1.94 -3.67
N LEU A 191 3.46 -0.88 -3.62
CA LEU A 191 4.65 -0.80 -2.77
C LEU A 191 4.30 -0.91 -1.28
N ARG A 192 3.11 -0.45 -0.87
CA ARG A 192 2.63 -0.60 0.52
C ARG A 192 2.38 -2.06 0.92
N ILE A 193 2.08 -2.94 -0.04
CA ILE A 193 1.95 -4.38 0.24
C ILE A 193 3.30 -4.95 0.68
N ASP A 194 4.41 -4.36 0.21
CA ASP A 194 5.78 -4.73 0.55
C ASP A 194 6.14 -6.18 0.18
N TYR A 195 5.63 -6.65 -0.97
CA TYR A 195 5.94 -7.94 -1.56
C TYR A 195 6.54 -7.74 -2.96
N PRO A 196 7.56 -8.53 -3.35
CA PRO A 196 8.01 -8.62 -4.73
C PRO A 196 6.85 -8.93 -5.69
N ALA A 197 6.89 -8.30 -6.87
CA ALA A 197 5.77 -8.32 -7.79
C ALA A 197 6.25 -8.45 -9.24
N VAL A 198 5.57 -9.26 -10.03
CA VAL A 198 5.65 -9.17 -11.49
C VAL A 198 4.75 -8.02 -11.94
N LEU A 199 5.30 -7.09 -12.71
CA LEU A 199 4.62 -5.92 -13.23
C LEU A 199 4.29 -6.11 -14.70
N GLU A 200 3.06 -5.79 -15.09
CA GLU A 200 2.68 -5.77 -16.49
C GLU A 200 2.94 -4.38 -17.08
N LEU A 201 3.83 -4.34 -18.06
CA LEU A 201 4.24 -3.14 -18.79
C LEU A 201 3.65 -3.14 -20.21
N LYS A 202 3.37 -1.94 -20.70
CA LYS A 202 3.09 -1.66 -22.11
C LYS A 202 4.03 -0.54 -22.55
N TRP A 203 4.69 -0.76 -23.69
CA TRP A 203 5.67 0.16 -24.23
C TRP A 203 5.25 0.64 -25.61
N ASP A 204 5.46 1.92 -25.87
CA ASP A 204 5.22 2.49 -27.19
C ASP A 204 6.23 1.92 -28.20
N GLY A 205 5.75 1.25 -29.25
CA GLY A 205 6.60 0.63 -30.27
C GLY A 205 6.86 -0.87 -30.08
N ILE A 206 6.45 -1.48 -28.97
CA ILE A 206 6.47 -2.93 -28.78
C ILE A 206 5.03 -3.46 -28.81
N SER A 207 4.76 -4.43 -29.69
CA SER A 207 3.46 -5.10 -29.69
C SER A 207 3.33 -6.06 -28.50
N GLY A 208 2.16 -6.03 -27.85
CA GLY A 208 1.82 -6.88 -26.71
C GLY A 208 2.32 -6.36 -25.37
N ARG A 209 2.20 -7.20 -24.34
CA ARG A 209 2.63 -6.87 -22.98
C ARG A 209 4.03 -7.38 -22.71
N ARG A 210 4.72 -6.79 -21.73
CA ARG A 210 5.95 -7.33 -21.17
C ARG A 210 5.86 -7.38 -19.65
N PHE A 211 6.50 -8.38 -19.09
CA PHE A 211 6.49 -8.62 -17.65
C PHE A 211 7.88 -8.46 -17.08
N VAL A 212 7.99 -7.69 -16.00
CA VAL A 212 9.24 -7.38 -15.30
C VAL A 212 9.03 -7.59 -13.81
N SER A 213 10.03 -8.14 -13.12
CA SER A 213 9.94 -8.35 -11.67
C SER A 213 10.48 -7.15 -10.90
N LEU A 214 9.66 -6.60 -10.02
CA LEU A 214 10.08 -5.67 -8.96
C LEU A 214 10.51 -6.49 -7.74
N VAL A 215 11.78 -6.40 -7.39
CA VAL A 215 12.41 -7.26 -6.36
C VAL A 215 12.82 -6.51 -5.10
N GLY A 216 12.93 -5.18 -5.16
CA GLY A 216 13.32 -4.39 -4.01
C GLY A 216 13.23 -2.89 -4.20
N ILE A 217 13.56 -2.16 -3.14
CA ILE A 217 13.70 -0.71 -3.13
C ILE A 217 15.02 -0.38 -2.44
N GLU A 218 15.88 0.39 -3.10
CA GLU A 218 17.18 0.83 -2.59
C GLU A 218 17.39 2.31 -2.93
N ASN A 219 17.72 3.14 -1.94
CA ASN A 219 17.97 4.58 -2.13
C ASN A 219 16.86 5.29 -2.92
N GLU A 220 15.58 5.03 -2.59
CA GLU A 220 14.40 5.55 -3.30
C GLU A 220 14.27 5.10 -4.78
N ARG A 221 15.06 4.11 -5.22
CA ARG A 221 14.99 3.50 -6.55
C ARG A 221 14.45 2.09 -6.47
N LEU A 222 13.70 1.71 -7.48
CA LEU A 222 13.04 0.42 -7.61
C LEU A 222 13.99 -0.56 -8.27
N LEU A 223 14.29 -1.66 -7.59
CA LEU A 223 15.12 -2.73 -8.12
C LEU A 223 14.26 -3.64 -9.00
N VAL A 224 14.67 -3.81 -10.26
CA VAL A 224 13.98 -4.68 -11.21
C VAL A 224 14.89 -5.77 -11.75
N ASP A 225 14.33 -6.94 -11.99
CA ASP A 225 15.03 -8.04 -12.66
C ASP A 225 14.86 -7.95 -14.18
N SER A 226 15.94 -8.24 -14.91
CA SER A 226 16.31 -7.69 -16.21
C SER A 226 16.94 -6.31 -16.03
N ALA A 227 18.25 -6.26 -16.31
CA ALA A 227 19.00 -5.02 -16.38
C ALA A 227 18.54 -4.29 -17.64
N LEU A 228 17.36 -3.69 -17.58
CA LEU A 228 16.79 -2.94 -18.67
C LEU A 228 17.77 -1.80 -18.97
N SER A 229 18.55 -1.92 -20.06
CA SER A 229 19.69 -1.03 -20.38
C SER A 229 20.94 -1.18 -19.49
N GLY A 230 21.21 -2.35 -18.92
CA GLY A 230 22.32 -2.54 -17.97
C GLY A 230 22.08 -1.91 -16.58
N LYS A 231 20.94 -1.22 -16.39
CA LYS A 231 20.53 -0.63 -15.11
C LYS A 231 19.61 -1.59 -14.35
N LYS A 232 20.01 -1.96 -13.14
CA LYS A 232 19.21 -2.78 -12.21
C LYS A 232 18.19 -1.96 -11.40
N THR A 233 18.14 -0.64 -11.62
CA THR A 233 17.34 0.29 -10.82
C THR A 233 16.56 1.26 -11.71
N LEU A 234 15.32 1.56 -11.32
CA LEU A 234 14.45 2.52 -11.98
C LEU A 234 13.88 3.52 -10.98
N SER A 235 13.65 4.75 -11.42
CA SER A 235 12.86 5.71 -10.65
C SER A 235 11.37 5.35 -10.70
N PHE A 236 10.64 5.83 -9.71
CA PHE A 236 9.18 5.69 -9.64
C PHE A 236 8.49 6.22 -10.92
N ARG A 237 8.93 7.37 -11.42
CA ARG A 237 8.34 8.03 -12.61
C ARG A 237 8.60 7.25 -13.91
N GLU A 238 9.79 6.68 -14.06
CA GLU A 238 10.14 5.86 -15.23
C GLU A 238 9.26 4.61 -15.29
N LEU A 239 9.07 3.93 -14.15
CA LEU A 239 8.21 2.74 -14.09
C LEU A 239 6.73 3.10 -14.33
N GLU A 240 6.21 4.14 -13.68
CA GLU A 240 4.82 4.56 -13.84
C GLU A 240 4.45 4.93 -15.28
N LYS A 241 5.40 5.40 -16.08
CA LYS A 241 5.17 5.76 -17.49
C LYS A 241 4.69 4.55 -18.31
N TYR A 242 5.23 3.37 -18.04
CA TYR A 242 5.00 2.16 -18.86
C TYR A 242 4.16 1.10 -18.14
N TRP A 243 4.02 1.20 -16.83
CA TRP A 243 3.25 0.23 -16.05
C TRP A 243 1.75 0.42 -16.23
N THR A 244 1.06 -0.69 -16.49
CA THR A 244 -0.38 -0.71 -16.77
C THR A 244 -1.26 -0.55 -15.54
N GLY A 245 -0.67 -0.51 -14.35
CA GLY A 245 -1.37 -0.60 -13.07
C GLY A 245 -1.70 -2.04 -12.64
N ARG A 246 -1.33 -3.06 -13.44
CA ARG A 246 -1.53 -4.48 -13.11
C ARG A 246 -0.24 -5.13 -12.62
N GLY A 247 -0.34 -5.93 -11.57
CA GLY A 247 0.78 -6.69 -11.04
C GLY A 247 0.35 -8.02 -10.43
N PHE A 248 1.32 -8.90 -10.24
CA PHE A 248 1.10 -10.24 -9.72
C PHE A 248 2.10 -10.52 -8.61
N LEU A 249 1.60 -10.88 -7.43
CA LEU A 249 2.42 -11.13 -6.26
C LEU A 249 2.31 -12.60 -5.88
N LEU A 250 3.45 -13.26 -5.69
CA LEU A 250 3.50 -14.60 -5.12
C LEU A 250 3.46 -14.52 -3.60
N TRP A 251 2.66 -15.38 -2.98
CA TRP A 251 2.57 -15.47 -1.54
C TRP A 251 2.17 -16.88 -1.09
N LYS A 252 2.49 -17.25 0.16
CA LYS A 252 2.13 -18.53 0.75
C LYS A 252 1.07 -18.36 1.83
N ASP A 253 0.02 -19.18 1.79
CA ASP A 253 -0.98 -19.29 2.86
C ASP A 253 -0.51 -20.33 3.89
N SER A 254 0.51 -19.96 4.66
CA SER A 254 1.26 -20.88 5.53
C SER A 254 0.42 -21.58 6.61
N LEU A 255 -0.74 -21.00 6.96
CA LEU A 255 -1.66 -21.54 7.96
C LEU A 255 -3.00 -22.00 7.33
N ASN A 256 -3.11 -22.00 6.01
CA ASN A 256 -4.32 -22.35 5.26
C ASN A 256 -5.57 -21.59 5.74
N LEU A 257 -5.42 -20.29 6.05
CA LEU A 257 -6.49 -19.50 6.66
C LEU A 257 -7.56 -19.08 5.65
N LEU A 258 -7.24 -19.02 4.35
CA LEU A 258 -8.24 -18.63 3.35
C LEU A 258 -9.45 -19.55 3.31
N ALA A 259 -9.26 -20.84 3.58
CA ALA A 259 -10.35 -21.81 3.53
C ALA A 259 -11.22 -21.82 4.80
N GLY A 260 -10.71 -21.29 5.93
CA GLY A 260 -11.27 -21.58 7.25
C GLY A 260 -11.45 -20.40 8.20
N ALA A 261 -11.15 -19.17 7.75
CA ALA A 261 -11.24 -17.95 8.57
C ALA A 261 -12.40 -17.04 8.14
N LEU A 262 -13.63 -17.55 8.23
CA LEU A 262 -14.84 -16.77 7.96
C LEU A 262 -15.52 -16.37 9.29
N PRO A 263 -16.21 -15.21 9.33
CA PRO A 263 -17.02 -14.83 10.49
C PRO A 263 -18.00 -15.95 10.89
N GLY A 264 -18.07 -16.26 12.17
CA GLY A 264 -18.87 -17.37 12.71
C GLY A 264 -18.21 -18.76 12.64
N SER A 265 -17.11 -18.94 11.89
CA SER A 265 -16.36 -20.20 11.88
C SER A 265 -15.71 -20.48 13.23
N ARG A 266 -15.36 -21.75 13.45
CA ARG A 266 -14.71 -22.24 14.68
C ARG A 266 -13.62 -23.24 14.35
N GLY A 267 -12.61 -23.35 15.22
CA GLY A 267 -11.58 -24.37 15.15
C GLY A 267 -10.16 -23.82 15.24
N ASN A 268 -9.19 -24.67 14.89
CA ASN A 268 -7.77 -24.37 15.01
C ASN A 268 -7.32 -23.22 14.09
N SER A 269 -7.88 -23.11 12.88
CA SER A 269 -7.63 -21.99 11.96
C SER A 269 -7.95 -20.64 12.62
N ILE A 270 -9.03 -20.57 13.38
CA ILE A 270 -9.41 -19.34 14.07
C ILE A 270 -8.49 -19.06 15.26
N LYS A 271 -8.08 -20.08 16.02
CA LYS A 271 -7.08 -19.88 17.09
C LYS A 271 -5.77 -19.35 16.52
N GLN A 272 -5.36 -19.88 15.37
CA GLN A 272 -4.19 -19.41 14.65
C GLN A 272 -4.34 -17.96 14.17
N LEU A 273 -5.48 -17.59 13.60
CA LEU A 273 -5.76 -16.19 13.24
C LEU A 273 -5.72 -15.27 14.47
N GLN A 274 -6.38 -15.64 15.56
CA GLN A 274 -6.39 -14.87 16.80
C GLN A 274 -4.97 -14.73 17.38
N SER A 275 -4.14 -15.78 17.28
CA SER A 275 -2.72 -15.72 17.65
C SER A 275 -1.97 -14.68 16.82
N LEU A 276 -2.14 -14.68 15.49
CA LEU A 276 -1.51 -13.67 14.64
C LEU A 276 -1.94 -12.26 15.01
N LEU A 277 -3.25 -12.05 15.22
CA LEU A 277 -3.78 -10.75 15.63
C LEU A 277 -3.28 -10.33 17.02
N TYR A 278 -3.06 -11.29 17.92
CA TYR A 278 -2.50 -11.05 19.24
C TYR A 278 -1.02 -10.64 19.15
N GLU A 279 -0.23 -11.35 18.36
CA GLU A 279 1.20 -11.07 18.12
C GLU A 279 1.42 -9.63 17.60
N ILE A 280 0.53 -9.13 16.73
CA ILE A 280 0.59 -7.75 16.21
C ILE A 280 -0.15 -6.73 17.07
N GLY A 281 -0.62 -7.11 18.27
CA GLY A 281 -1.25 -6.23 19.25
C GLY A 281 -2.68 -5.78 18.91
N LYS A 282 -3.36 -6.46 17.97
CA LYS A 282 -4.74 -6.18 17.54
C LYS A 282 -5.79 -7.02 18.25
N TYR A 283 -5.40 -8.09 18.93
CA TYR A 283 -6.28 -8.94 19.72
C TYR A 283 -5.71 -9.11 21.12
N ARG A 284 -6.56 -9.02 22.16
CA ARG A 284 -6.13 -9.13 23.57
C ARG A 284 -6.97 -10.10 24.40
N ASN A 285 -7.95 -10.74 23.76
CA ASN A 285 -8.83 -11.70 24.42
C ASN A 285 -8.21 -13.11 24.37
N PRO A 286 -8.76 -14.08 25.13
CA PRO A 286 -8.38 -15.48 24.99
C PRO A 286 -8.55 -16.00 23.55
N LEU A 287 -7.67 -16.92 23.15
CA LEU A 287 -7.70 -17.58 21.85
C LEU A 287 -8.77 -18.68 21.84
N THR A 288 -10.03 -18.27 21.81
CA THR A 288 -11.20 -19.15 21.88
C THR A 288 -11.31 -20.10 20.69
N GLY A 289 -10.76 -19.72 19.53
CA GLY A 289 -10.95 -20.45 18.28
C GLY A 289 -12.35 -20.27 17.70
N VAL A 290 -13.05 -19.20 18.09
CA VAL A 290 -14.36 -18.82 17.56
C VAL A 290 -14.22 -17.46 16.91
N TYR A 291 -14.66 -17.33 15.66
CA TYR A 291 -14.60 -16.07 14.93
C TYR A 291 -15.79 -15.20 15.34
N ASP A 292 -15.73 -14.70 16.57
CA ASP A 292 -16.73 -13.85 17.22
C ASP A 292 -16.55 -12.36 16.89
N ASP A 293 -17.44 -11.52 17.43
CA ASP A 293 -17.42 -10.06 17.24
C ASP A 293 -16.09 -9.42 17.66
N SER A 294 -15.41 -10.00 18.65
CA SER A 294 -14.11 -9.50 19.09
C SER A 294 -13.02 -9.79 18.06
N THR A 295 -13.07 -10.97 17.43
CA THR A 295 -12.19 -11.34 16.32
C THR A 295 -12.49 -10.50 15.08
N VAL A 296 -13.77 -10.28 14.75
CA VAL A 296 -14.19 -9.37 13.66
C VAL A 296 -13.66 -7.96 13.89
N SER A 297 -13.79 -7.43 15.10
CA SER A 297 -13.32 -6.09 15.44
C SER A 297 -11.80 -5.97 15.30
N ALA A 298 -11.05 -6.96 15.79
CA ALA A 298 -9.59 -7.00 15.64
C ALA A 298 -9.14 -7.06 14.17
N VAL A 299 -9.82 -7.86 13.33
CA VAL A 299 -9.54 -7.92 11.89
C VAL A 299 -9.84 -6.58 11.22
N LYS A 300 -10.96 -5.92 11.55
CA LYS A 300 -11.28 -4.59 11.02
C LYS A 300 -10.24 -3.54 11.43
N GLU A 301 -9.83 -3.51 12.69
CA GLU A 301 -8.77 -2.62 13.17
C GLU A 301 -7.44 -2.85 12.44
N PHE A 302 -7.10 -4.11 12.17
CA PHE A 302 -5.93 -4.46 11.37
C PHE A 302 -6.06 -3.94 9.93
N GLN A 303 -7.20 -4.22 9.27
CA GLN A 303 -7.48 -3.77 7.91
C GLN A 303 -7.39 -2.24 7.78
N ILE A 304 -7.96 -1.51 8.74
CA ILE A 304 -7.85 -0.04 8.82
C ILE A 304 -6.38 0.38 8.88
N SER A 305 -5.58 -0.27 9.74
CA SER A 305 -4.16 0.06 9.92
C SER A 305 -3.31 -0.16 8.67
N LYS A 306 -3.73 -1.05 7.77
CA LYS A 306 -3.07 -1.32 6.47
C LYS A 306 -3.67 -0.54 5.30
N GLY A 307 -4.79 0.14 5.52
CA GLY A 307 -5.50 0.90 4.50
C GLY A 307 -6.09 0.01 3.42
N ILE A 308 -6.70 -1.11 3.82
CA ILE A 308 -7.46 -2.06 2.99
C ILE A 308 -8.93 -2.07 3.44
N PRO A 309 -9.87 -2.65 2.66
CA PRO A 309 -11.29 -2.70 3.05
C PRO A 309 -11.51 -3.29 4.44
N GLN A 310 -12.32 -2.64 5.27
CA GLN A 310 -12.61 -2.99 6.67
C GLN A 310 -13.87 -3.88 6.81
N ASP A 311 -13.97 -4.91 5.97
CA ASP A 311 -15.12 -5.83 5.94
C ASP A 311 -15.09 -6.85 7.09
N GLY A 312 -13.96 -6.98 7.80
CA GLY A 312 -13.77 -8.00 8.83
C GLY A 312 -13.58 -9.41 8.27
N ILE A 313 -13.28 -9.54 6.97
CA ILE A 313 -13.05 -10.80 6.26
C ILE A 313 -11.55 -10.99 6.01
N VAL A 314 -11.04 -12.17 6.34
CA VAL A 314 -9.62 -12.52 6.15
C VAL A 314 -9.39 -13.05 4.74
N GLY A 315 -9.39 -12.14 3.76
CA GLY A 315 -9.03 -12.44 2.37
C GLY A 315 -7.51 -12.43 2.10
N SER A 316 -7.11 -12.68 0.85
CA SER A 316 -5.70 -12.80 0.44
C SER A 316 -4.87 -11.60 0.85
N GLN A 317 -5.37 -10.39 0.60
CA GLN A 317 -4.65 -9.16 0.95
C GLN A 317 -4.47 -9.01 2.47
N THR A 318 -5.50 -9.33 3.27
CA THR A 318 -5.42 -9.34 4.74
C THR A 318 -4.35 -10.31 5.21
N LEU A 319 -4.30 -11.52 4.65
CA LEU A 319 -3.33 -12.54 5.02
C LEU A 319 -1.90 -12.19 4.61
N MET A 320 -1.68 -11.66 3.41
CA MET A 320 -0.38 -11.17 3.00
C MET A 320 0.15 -10.11 3.99
N PHE A 321 -0.72 -9.17 4.40
CA PHE A 321 -0.31 -8.21 5.43
C PHE A 321 -0.06 -8.85 6.78
N LEU A 322 -0.87 -9.82 7.23
CA LEU A 322 -0.66 -10.51 8.50
C LEU A 322 0.67 -11.27 8.52
N TYR A 323 0.93 -12.07 7.48
CA TYR A 323 2.16 -12.85 7.35
C TYR A 323 3.40 -11.97 7.20
N GLY A 324 3.27 -10.81 6.54
CA GLY A 324 4.36 -9.83 6.44
C GLY A 324 4.56 -8.94 7.68
N SER A 325 3.63 -8.91 8.65
CA SER A 325 3.70 -7.98 9.80
C SER A 325 4.47 -8.51 11.01
N GLY A 326 4.94 -9.76 11.01
CA GLY A 326 5.74 -10.35 12.10
C GLY A 326 6.91 -11.16 11.57
N ASP A 327 7.71 -11.71 12.48
CA ASP A 327 8.90 -12.51 12.15
C ASP A 327 8.61 -14.02 12.03
N ARG A 328 7.35 -14.41 12.23
CA ARG A 328 6.91 -15.81 12.23
C ARG A 328 7.02 -16.50 10.87
N PHE A 329 7.03 -15.73 9.77
CA PHE A 329 7.08 -16.26 8.41
C PHE A 329 8.21 -15.62 7.63
N GLU A 330 8.98 -16.45 6.92
CA GLU A 330 9.93 -15.96 5.92
C GLU A 330 9.15 -15.49 4.68
N VAL A 331 8.89 -14.19 4.62
CA VAL A 331 8.21 -13.53 3.50
C VAL A 331 9.23 -12.64 2.77
N PRO A 332 9.43 -12.82 1.45
CA PRO A 332 10.21 -11.88 0.65
C PRO A 332 9.58 -10.48 0.69
N LYS A 333 10.38 -9.45 0.95
CA LYS A 333 9.94 -8.05 1.06
C LYS A 333 10.67 -7.15 0.08
N LEU A 334 10.01 -6.08 -0.36
CA LEU A 334 10.62 -5.07 -1.21
C LEU A 334 11.60 -4.20 -0.43
N THR A 335 11.22 -3.82 0.78
CA THR A 335 12.07 -3.06 1.68
C THR A 335 12.97 -4.02 2.47
N ALA A 336 14.14 -4.31 1.93
CA ALA A 336 15.16 -5.04 2.68
C ALA A 336 15.73 -4.12 3.79
N GLY A 337 15.34 -4.36 5.05
CA GLY A 337 16.08 -3.90 6.23
C GLY A 337 15.68 -2.55 6.83
N LYS A 338 14.68 -2.55 7.72
CA LYS A 338 14.84 -1.92 9.04
C LYS A 338 14.60 -3.01 10.09
N LYS A 339 15.68 -3.73 10.44
CA LYS A 339 15.76 -4.38 11.74
C LYS A 339 16.35 -3.39 12.72
#